data_AF-A0A915PMB7-F1
#
_entry.id   AF-A0A915PMB7-F1
#
_cell.length_a   1.000
_cell.length_b   1.000
_cell.length_c   1.000
_cell.angle_alpha   90.00
_cell.angle_beta   90.00
_cell.angle_gamma   90.00
#
_symmetry.space_group_name_H-M   'P 1'
#
loop_
_entity.id
_entity.type
_entity.pdbx_description
1 polymer ?
#
loop_
_entity_poly.entity_id
_entity_poly.type
_entity_poly.pdbx_seq_one_letter_code
_entity_poly.pdbx_strand_id
1 'polypeptide(L)'
;MFIHFQIFILLCFIGQSILIIAHPVETDSDDGFQVLNVEHQPLCLICQAKQEEHAENEDEINLATLYEYDKTMGVENLDEIENEMLLINSTAWLQKPVDLTIWKEEVAKFRDTYQKFEFDEANKQLETLKMKANAFALEKDINKRNALKKWRRLPVVRLRIQRIEQSILDIDNFGANIHTIQHIDKIRNLTNEVTKILQEVYDYYNQMDAELSESHNTLTSIEEKLNAKREKDGKFRRSKCFWIFCY
;
A
#
# COMPACT_ATOMS: atom_id res chain seq x y z
N MET A 1 48.53 -18.02 9.92
CA MET A 1 47.69 -17.21 9.00
C MET A 1 46.23 -17.67 8.90
N PHE A 2 45.75 -18.56 9.79
CA PHE A 2 44.37 -19.10 9.74
C PHE A 2 43.42 -18.51 10.81
N ILE A 3 43.94 -17.91 11.87
CA ILE A 3 43.14 -17.38 12.99
C ILE A 3 42.52 -16.01 12.64
N HIS A 4 43.19 -15.19 11.81
CA HIS A 4 42.65 -13.89 11.39
C HIS A 4 41.50 -13.99 10.38
N PHE A 5 41.38 -15.10 9.65
CA PHE A 5 40.30 -15.29 8.67
C PHE A 5 38.98 -15.71 9.35
N GLN A 6 39.04 -16.42 10.48
CA GLN A 6 37.85 -16.80 11.25
C GLN A 6 37.24 -15.62 12.02
N ILE A 7 38.06 -14.65 12.48
CA ILE A 7 37.56 -13.43 13.13
C ILE A 7 36.85 -12.50 12.13
N PHE A 8 37.30 -12.48 10.87
CA PHE A 8 36.68 -11.64 9.84
C PHE A 8 35.30 -12.14 9.41
N ILE A 9 35.08 -13.45 9.36
CA ILE A 9 33.76 -14.02 9.08
C ILE A 9 32.79 -13.74 10.23
N LEU A 10 33.24 -13.84 11.48
CA LEU A 10 32.42 -13.54 12.67
C LEU A 10 32.00 -12.05 12.75
N LEU A 11 32.84 -11.12 12.29
CA LEU A 11 32.50 -9.69 12.26
C LEU A 11 31.55 -9.31 11.11
N CYS A 12 31.59 -10.02 9.97
CA CYS A 12 30.62 -9.80 8.90
C CYS A 12 29.20 -10.29 9.27
N PHE A 13 29.07 -11.35 10.08
CA PHE A 13 27.75 -11.83 10.53
C PHE A 13 27.11 -10.98 11.65
N ILE A 14 27.91 -10.29 12.47
CA ILE A 14 27.39 -9.37 13.50
C ILE A 14 27.00 -8.00 12.88
N GLY A 15 27.63 -7.59 11.78
CA GLY A 15 27.39 -6.29 11.13
C GLY A 15 26.09 -6.17 10.31
N GLN A 16 25.42 -7.28 9.99
CA GLN A 16 24.15 -7.27 9.24
C GLN A 16 22.94 -7.82 10.03
N SER A 17 23.14 -8.23 11.29
CA SER A 17 22.08 -8.81 12.13
C SER A 17 21.49 -7.83 13.16
N ILE A 18 21.88 -6.55 13.15
CA ILE A 18 21.26 -5.51 13.98
C ILE A 18 20.24 -4.72 13.14
N LEU A 19 19.15 -5.38 12.75
CA LEU A 19 17.85 -4.70 12.57
C LEU A 19 16.69 -5.71 12.59
N ILE A 20 16.61 -6.57 13.60
CA ILE A 20 15.35 -7.22 13.96
C ILE A 20 15.21 -7.13 15.47
N ILE A 21 14.17 -6.38 15.88
CA ILE A 21 13.64 -6.32 17.24
C ILE A 21 13.21 -7.75 17.60
N ALA A 22 14.05 -8.44 18.35
CA ALA A 22 13.63 -9.57 19.17
C ALA A 22 13.13 -8.99 20.50
N HIS A 23 11.82 -8.96 20.71
CA HIS A 23 11.30 -8.93 22.07
C HIS A 23 11.49 -10.34 22.66
N PRO A 24 12.18 -10.49 23.80
CA PRO A 24 12.19 -11.76 24.49
C PRO A 24 10.78 -12.04 25.03
N VAL A 25 10.30 -13.25 24.78
CA VAL A 25 9.20 -13.83 25.54
C VAL A 25 9.76 -14.12 26.93
N GLU A 26 9.45 -13.26 27.89
CA GLU A 26 9.56 -13.58 29.31
C GLU A 26 8.22 -13.31 30.00
N THR A 27 7.70 -14.42 30.50
CA THR A 27 6.77 -14.64 31.61
C THR A 27 6.57 -13.47 32.59
N ASP A 28 5.29 -13.21 32.89
CA ASP A 28 4.72 -12.46 34.03
C ASP A 28 5.69 -11.88 35.06
N SER A 29 5.80 -10.55 35.11
CA SER A 29 5.59 -9.78 36.35
C SER A 29 5.52 -8.27 36.08
N ASP A 30 4.60 -7.66 36.79
CA ASP A 30 4.18 -6.26 36.86
C ASP A 30 5.35 -5.31 37.18
N ASP A 31 5.73 -4.41 36.27
CA ASP A 31 6.14 -3.04 36.61
C ASP A 31 6.30 -2.12 35.37
N GLY A 32 5.95 -0.84 35.54
CA GLY A 32 5.62 0.12 34.49
C GLY A 32 6.68 0.37 33.41
N PHE A 33 6.26 0.26 32.15
CA PHE A 33 7.07 0.62 30.98
C PHE A 33 6.93 2.11 30.65
N GLN A 34 7.97 2.88 30.93
CA GLN A 34 8.14 4.24 30.42
C GLN A 34 8.37 4.20 28.90
N VAL A 35 7.54 4.95 28.19
CA VAL A 35 7.64 5.20 26.74
C VAL A 35 8.95 5.94 26.45
N LEU A 36 9.96 5.20 26.00
CA LEU A 36 11.14 5.78 25.38
C LEU A 36 10.74 6.29 23.98
N ASN A 37 10.60 7.61 23.86
CA ASN A 37 10.44 8.34 22.61
C ASN A 37 11.58 7.99 21.66
N VAL A 38 11.30 7.13 20.67
CA VAL A 38 12.17 6.93 19.50
C VAL A 38 11.87 8.06 18.52
N GLU A 39 12.91 8.82 18.23
CA GLU A 39 12.98 9.90 17.25
C GLU A 39 12.38 9.48 15.89
N HIS A 40 11.66 10.41 15.24
CA HIS A 40 10.79 10.20 14.07
C HIS A 40 11.43 9.42 12.90
N GLN A 41 11.26 8.10 12.89
CA GLN A 41 11.33 7.32 11.66
C GLN A 41 10.05 7.63 10.85
N PRO A 42 10.12 7.92 9.54
CA PRO A 42 8.92 8.23 8.77
C PRO A 42 7.91 7.09 8.93
N LEU A 43 6.70 7.44 9.37
CA LEU A 43 5.62 6.50 9.65
C LEU A 43 5.36 5.65 8.41
N CYS A 44 5.65 4.36 8.51
CA CYS A 44 5.26 3.39 7.50
C CYS A 44 3.72 3.33 7.45
N LEU A 45 3.12 3.89 6.40
CA LEU A 45 1.67 4.05 6.27
C LEU A 45 0.93 2.71 6.30
N ILE A 46 1.45 1.70 5.60
CA ILE A 46 0.88 0.34 5.62
C ILE A 46 1.04 -0.35 6.98
N CYS A 47 2.07 0.00 7.75
CA CYS A 47 2.26 -0.51 9.11
C CYS A 47 1.22 0.06 10.06
N GLN A 48 0.91 1.35 9.96
CA GLN A 48 -0.16 1.98 10.72
C GLN A 48 -1.52 1.38 10.37
N ALA A 49 -1.83 1.26 9.07
CA ALA A 49 -3.09 0.66 8.62
C ALA A 49 -3.27 -0.80 9.12
N LYS A 50 -2.17 -1.57 9.18
CA LYS A 50 -2.20 -2.91 9.79
C LYS A 50 -2.60 -2.87 11.27
N GLN A 51 -2.09 -1.91 12.03
CA GLN A 51 -2.41 -1.79 13.46
C GLN A 51 -3.89 -1.42 13.68
N GLU A 52 -4.43 -0.55 12.84
CA GLU A 52 -5.82 -0.07 12.92
C GLU A 52 -6.85 -1.17 12.56
N GLU A 53 -6.54 -2.06 11.61
CA GLU A 53 -7.47 -3.11 11.15
C GLU A 53 -7.50 -4.36 12.07
N HIS A 54 -6.61 -4.47 13.06
CA HIS A 54 -6.57 -5.61 13.99
C HIS A 54 -7.84 -5.74 14.88
N ALA A 55 -8.79 -4.80 14.83
CA ALA A 55 -10.04 -4.83 15.59
C ALA A 55 -11.18 -5.61 14.92
N GLU A 56 -11.16 -5.85 13.59
CA GLU A 56 -12.32 -6.39 12.86
C GLU A 56 -11.94 -7.43 11.77
N ASN A 57 -11.73 -8.68 12.20
CA ASN A 57 -12.02 -9.95 11.50
C ASN A 57 -11.12 -10.59 10.37
N GLU A 58 -10.95 -11.92 10.51
CA GLU A 58 -11.22 -13.03 9.55
C GLU A 58 -10.26 -13.57 8.46
N ASP A 59 -8.94 -13.31 8.49
CA ASP A 59 -7.97 -14.11 7.72
C ASP A 59 -6.83 -14.58 8.64
N GLU A 60 -7.17 -15.27 9.74
CA GLU A 60 -6.16 -15.80 10.65
C GLU A 60 -5.37 -16.91 9.93
N ILE A 61 -4.12 -16.61 9.60
CA ILE A 61 -3.20 -17.57 9.03
C ILE A 61 -2.95 -18.61 10.12
N ASN A 62 -3.41 -19.85 9.91
CA ASN A 62 -3.14 -20.95 10.83
C ASN A 62 -1.64 -21.30 10.75
N LEU A 63 -0.85 -20.56 11.52
CA LEU A 63 0.58 -20.68 11.62
C LEU A 63 0.98 -22.09 12.04
N ALA A 64 0.22 -22.73 12.94
CA ALA A 64 0.51 -24.08 13.41
C ALA A 64 0.45 -25.10 12.27
N THR A 65 -0.60 -25.09 11.45
CA THR A 65 -0.71 -26.00 10.29
C THR A 65 0.37 -25.74 9.26
N LEU A 66 0.64 -24.46 8.97
CA LEU A 66 1.68 -24.07 8.02
C LEU A 66 3.07 -24.54 8.48
N TYR A 67 3.33 -24.45 9.78
CA TYR A 67 4.59 -24.89 10.36
C TYR A 67 4.79 -26.40 10.37
N GLU A 68 3.74 -27.18 10.64
CA GLU A 68 3.82 -28.63 10.53
C GLU A 68 4.08 -29.06 9.08
N TYR A 69 3.43 -28.38 8.12
CA TYR A 69 3.70 -28.60 6.69
C TYR A 69 5.15 -28.27 6.32
N ASP A 70 5.66 -27.12 6.72
CA ASP A 70 7.04 -26.71 6.45
C ASP A 70 8.07 -27.66 7.11
N LYS A 71 7.76 -28.23 8.28
CA LYS A 71 8.60 -29.24 8.94
C LYS A 71 8.64 -30.55 8.15
N THR A 72 7.52 -30.95 7.54
CA THR A 72 7.46 -32.17 6.73
C THR A 72 8.14 -32.03 5.36
N MET A 73 7.97 -30.88 4.71
CA MET A 73 8.50 -30.63 3.35
C MET A 73 9.94 -30.09 3.36
N GLY A 74 10.33 -29.36 4.41
CA GLY A 74 11.67 -28.80 4.55
C GLY A 74 12.08 -27.92 3.36
N VAL A 75 13.20 -28.28 2.73
CA VAL A 75 13.79 -27.51 1.61
C VAL A 75 12.96 -27.55 0.33
N GLU A 76 12.14 -28.58 0.13
CA GLU A 76 11.28 -28.72 -1.07
C GLU A 76 10.22 -27.62 -1.16
N ASN A 77 9.96 -26.95 -0.04
CA ASN A 77 8.98 -25.89 0.09
C ASN A 77 9.50 -24.51 -0.34
N LEU A 78 10.81 -24.36 -0.58
CA LEU A 78 11.40 -23.07 -0.96
C LEU A 78 10.85 -22.57 -2.30
N ASP A 79 10.59 -23.46 -3.27
CA ASP A 79 9.96 -23.11 -4.54
C ASP A 79 8.54 -22.58 -4.36
N GLU A 80 7.76 -23.17 -3.44
CA GLU A 80 6.41 -22.71 -3.11
C GLU A 80 6.45 -21.29 -2.51
N ILE A 81 7.36 -21.06 -1.56
CA ILE A 81 7.55 -19.76 -0.92
C ILE A 81 8.00 -18.71 -1.94
N GLU A 82 8.94 -19.06 -2.84
CA GLU A 82 9.36 -18.16 -3.90
C GLU A 82 8.19 -17.80 -4.82
N ASN A 83 7.40 -18.80 -5.23
CA ASN A 83 6.22 -18.59 -6.07
C ASN A 83 5.17 -17.70 -5.38
N GLU A 84 4.96 -17.86 -4.07
CA GLU A 84 4.09 -16.97 -3.29
C GLU A 84 4.60 -15.51 -3.39
N MET A 85 5.89 -15.28 -3.19
CA MET A 85 6.48 -13.94 -3.29
C MET A 85 6.41 -13.36 -4.70
N LEU A 86 6.65 -14.16 -5.74
CA LEU A 86 6.51 -13.74 -7.14
C LEU A 86 5.06 -13.37 -7.48
N LEU A 87 4.10 -14.15 -6.98
CA LEU A 87 2.67 -13.86 -7.15
C LEU A 87 2.29 -12.56 -6.43
N ILE A 88 2.73 -12.37 -5.19
CA ILE A 88 2.48 -11.13 -4.46
C ILE A 88 3.09 -9.94 -5.21
N ASN A 89 4.33 -10.06 -5.69
CA ASN A 89 5.03 -9.02 -6.43
C ASN A 89 4.25 -8.59 -7.69
N SER A 90 3.95 -9.56 -8.55
CA SER A 90 3.24 -9.34 -9.82
C SER A 90 1.81 -8.84 -9.67
N THR A 91 1.19 -9.04 -8.50
CA THR A 91 -0.19 -8.64 -8.23
C THR A 91 -0.32 -7.54 -7.16
N ALA A 92 0.77 -6.88 -6.80
CA ALA A 92 0.76 -5.83 -5.77
C ALA A 92 -0.23 -4.71 -6.11
N TRP A 93 -0.26 -4.31 -7.38
CA TRP A 93 -1.29 -3.46 -7.97
C TRP A 93 -2.39 -4.34 -8.58
N LEU A 94 -3.57 -4.39 -7.96
CA LEU A 94 -4.70 -5.16 -8.47
C LEU A 94 -5.38 -4.43 -9.63
N GLN A 95 -5.47 -3.10 -9.52
CA GLN A 95 -5.88 -2.21 -10.60
C GLN A 95 -4.70 -1.32 -10.96
N LYS A 96 -4.55 -1.05 -12.27
CA LYS A 96 -3.51 -0.15 -12.75
C LYS A 96 -3.78 1.25 -12.19
N PRO A 97 -2.81 1.85 -11.46
CA PRO A 97 -3.01 3.18 -10.92
C PRO A 97 -3.16 4.21 -12.03
N VAL A 98 -4.04 5.17 -11.80
CA VAL A 98 -4.23 6.32 -12.68
C VAL A 98 -2.98 7.21 -12.69
N ASP A 99 -2.74 7.92 -13.79
CA ASP A 99 -1.69 8.93 -13.80
C ASP A 99 -2.20 10.23 -13.17
N LEU A 100 -1.66 10.58 -12.01
CA LEU A 100 -1.99 11.82 -11.29
C LEU A 100 -1.74 13.08 -12.13
N THR A 101 -0.74 13.05 -13.02
CA THR A 101 -0.41 14.17 -13.90
C THR A 101 -1.54 14.41 -14.90
N ILE A 102 -2.04 13.34 -15.51
CA ILE A 102 -3.16 13.41 -16.45
C ILE A 102 -4.41 13.95 -15.76
N TRP A 103 -4.72 13.47 -14.55
CA TRP A 103 -5.86 13.96 -13.79
C TRP A 103 -5.76 15.47 -13.48
N LYS A 104 -4.59 15.93 -13.01
CA LYS A 104 -4.34 17.35 -12.74
C LYS A 104 -4.55 18.21 -13.97
N GLU A 105 -4.01 17.78 -15.11
CA GLU A 105 -4.16 18.50 -16.37
C GLU A 105 -5.63 18.56 -16.82
N GLU A 106 -6.39 17.48 -16.67
CA GLU A 106 -7.82 17.46 -16.98
C GLU A 106 -8.62 18.45 -16.13
N VAL A 107 -8.40 18.45 -14.81
CA VAL A 107 -9.09 19.36 -13.87
C VAL A 107 -8.69 20.82 -14.13
N ALA A 108 -7.39 21.09 -14.29
CA ALA A 108 -6.90 22.44 -14.59
C ALA A 108 -7.46 22.97 -15.90
N LYS A 109 -7.46 22.14 -16.95
CA LYS A 109 -8.05 22.50 -18.25
C LYS A 109 -9.53 22.84 -18.11
N PHE A 110 -10.30 22.02 -17.40
CA PHE A 110 -11.72 22.29 -17.20
C PHE A 110 -11.94 23.59 -16.41
N ARG A 111 -11.18 23.79 -15.32
CA ARG A 111 -11.19 25.04 -14.54
C ARG A 111 -10.94 26.28 -15.39
N ASP A 112 -10.04 26.18 -16.37
CA ASP A 112 -9.66 27.32 -17.20
C ASP A 112 -10.63 27.55 -18.37
N THR A 113 -11.41 26.54 -18.77
CA THR A 113 -12.31 26.63 -19.94
C THR A 113 -13.80 26.61 -19.63
N TYR A 114 -14.25 26.22 -18.44
CA TYR A 114 -15.67 25.92 -18.19
C TYR A 114 -16.62 27.10 -18.50
N GLN A 115 -16.15 28.34 -18.33
CA GLN A 115 -16.94 29.55 -18.60
C GLN A 115 -17.25 29.77 -20.08
N LYS A 116 -16.49 29.14 -20.98
CA LYS A 116 -16.67 29.22 -22.44
C LYS A 116 -17.77 28.29 -22.95
N PHE A 117 -18.24 27.35 -22.13
CA PHE A 117 -19.29 26.40 -22.49
C PHE A 117 -20.68 26.92 -22.12
N GLU A 118 -21.68 26.41 -22.83
CA GLU A 118 -23.08 26.47 -22.41
C GLU A 118 -23.26 25.67 -21.10
N PHE A 119 -24.28 26.05 -20.31
CA PHE A 119 -24.48 25.46 -18.98
C PHE A 119 -24.57 23.92 -19.01
N ASP A 120 -25.36 23.35 -19.93
CA ASP A 120 -25.57 21.90 -20.01
C ASP A 120 -24.27 21.16 -20.36
N GLU A 121 -23.44 21.75 -21.23
CA GLU A 121 -22.14 21.18 -21.62
C GLU A 121 -21.13 21.26 -20.47
N ALA A 122 -21.04 22.41 -19.80
CA ALA A 122 -20.19 22.57 -18.62
C ALA A 122 -20.60 21.59 -17.50
N ASN A 123 -21.91 21.44 -17.25
CA ASN A 123 -22.43 20.55 -16.24
C ASN A 123 -22.13 19.08 -16.58
N LYS A 124 -22.27 18.67 -17.84
CA LYS A 124 -21.93 17.32 -18.28
C LYS A 124 -20.44 17.00 -18.08
N GLN A 125 -19.56 17.94 -18.39
CA GLN A 125 -18.12 17.78 -18.17
C GLN A 125 -17.77 17.72 -16.68
N LEU A 126 -18.39 18.56 -15.86
CA LEU A 126 -18.26 18.52 -14.40
C LEU A 126 -18.66 17.16 -13.83
N GLU A 127 -19.83 16.64 -14.21
CA GLU A 127 -20.29 15.33 -13.75
C GLU A 127 -19.37 14.20 -14.21
N THR A 128 -18.82 14.30 -15.42
CA THR A 128 -17.81 13.34 -15.91
C THR A 128 -16.56 13.33 -15.04
N LEU A 129 -16.05 14.50 -14.64
CA LEU A 129 -14.89 14.60 -13.75
C LEU A 129 -15.20 14.08 -12.34
N LYS A 130 -16.39 14.34 -11.80
CA LYS A 130 -16.84 13.78 -10.52
C LYS A 130 -16.93 12.25 -10.56
N MET A 131 -17.50 11.68 -11.62
CA MET A 131 -17.54 10.22 -11.79
C MET A 131 -16.14 9.61 -11.85
N LYS A 132 -15.20 10.25 -12.55
CA LYS A 132 -13.78 9.83 -12.57
C LYS A 132 -13.16 9.88 -11.16
N ALA A 133 -13.37 10.96 -10.41
CA ALA A 133 -12.88 11.08 -9.04
C ALA A 133 -13.40 9.96 -8.11
N ASN A 134 -14.68 9.60 -8.25
CA ASN A 134 -15.28 8.48 -7.50
C ASN A 134 -14.65 7.13 -7.89
N ALA A 135 -14.34 6.93 -9.18
CA ALA A 135 -13.66 5.72 -9.62
C ALA A 135 -12.25 5.60 -9.00
N PHE A 136 -11.54 6.72 -8.81
CA PHE A 136 -10.23 6.72 -8.16
C PHE A 136 -10.30 6.37 -6.67
N ALA A 137 -11.36 6.80 -5.97
CA ALA A 137 -11.59 6.38 -4.59
C ALA A 137 -11.78 4.86 -4.49
N LEU A 138 -12.55 4.26 -5.41
CA LEU A 138 -12.75 2.81 -5.46
C LEU A 138 -11.45 2.06 -5.78
N GLU A 139 -10.70 2.53 -6.78
CA GLU A 139 -9.38 1.98 -7.15
C GLU A 139 -8.44 1.97 -5.94
N LYS A 140 -8.35 3.10 -5.23
CA LYS A 140 -7.58 3.26 -3.98
C LYS A 140 -7.94 2.20 -2.96
N ASP A 141 -9.23 2.08 -2.63
CA ASP A 141 -9.67 1.17 -1.58
C ASP A 141 -9.35 -0.29 -1.92
N ILE A 142 -9.55 -0.66 -3.18
CA ILE A 142 -9.23 -2.01 -3.68
C ILE A 142 -7.74 -2.29 -3.59
N ASN A 143 -6.89 -1.38 -4.07
CA ASN A 143 -5.45 -1.57 -4.08
C ASN A 143 -4.85 -1.53 -2.66
N LYS A 144 -5.27 -0.59 -1.80
CA LYS A 144 -4.81 -0.52 -0.40
C LYS A 144 -5.21 -1.76 0.41
N ARG A 145 -6.44 -2.27 0.23
CA ARG A 145 -6.89 -3.51 0.88
C ARG A 145 -6.11 -4.73 0.40
N ASN A 146 -5.90 -4.85 -0.92
CA ASN A 146 -5.09 -5.92 -1.52
C ASN A 146 -3.65 -5.90 -1.00
N ALA A 147 -3.03 -4.71 -0.99
CA ALA A 147 -1.66 -4.54 -0.51
C ALA A 147 -1.54 -4.89 0.98
N LEU A 148 -2.51 -4.49 1.82
CA LEU A 148 -2.51 -4.80 3.24
C LEU A 148 -2.69 -6.29 3.52
N LYS A 149 -3.58 -6.97 2.79
CA LYS A 149 -3.73 -8.43 2.88
C LYS A 149 -2.41 -9.14 2.56
N LYS A 150 -1.69 -8.69 1.54
CA LYS A 150 -0.37 -9.21 1.14
C LYS A 150 0.72 -8.87 2.15
N TRP A 151 0.69 -7.67 2.71
CA TRP A 151 1.62 -7.23 3.74
C TRP A 151 1.60 -8.13 4.97
N ARG A 152 0.41 -8.62 5.36
CA ARG A 152 0.27 -9.58 6.47
C ARG A 152 0.95 -10.93 6.20
N ARG A 153 1.20 -11.30 4.95
CA ARG A 153 1.89 -12.55 4.57
C ARG A 153 3.40 -12.46 4.73
N LEU A 154 3.99 -11.26 4.63
CA LEU A 154 5.45 -11.09 4.67
C LEU A 154 6.10 -11.60 5.97
N PRO A 155 5.58 -11.29 7.18
CA PRO A 155 6.15 -11.84 8.41
C PRO A 155 6.05 -13.36 8.47
N VAL A 156 4.98 -13.94 7.93
CA VAL A 156 4.81 -15.40 7.88
C VAL A 156 5.90 -16.01 7.01
N VAL A 157 6.08 -15.53 5.78
CA VAL A 157 7.13 -16.01 4.87
C VAL A 157 8.52 -15.89 5.47
N ARG A 158 8.83 -14.76 6.13
CA ARG A 158 10.10 -14.58 6.86
C ARG A 158 10.33 -15.65 7.93
N LEU A 159 9.28 -16.02 8.67
CA LEU A 159 9.36 -17.08 9.68
C LEU A 159 9.55 -18.46 9.05
N ARG A 160 8.86 -18.75 7.93
CA ARG A 160 8.99 -20.03 7.20
C ARG A 160 10.43 -20.23 6.73
N ILE A 161 11.01 -19.25 6.03
CA ILE A 161 12.39 -19.34 5.53
C ILE A 161 13.42 -19.45 6.66
N GLN A 162 13.21 -18.75 7.78
CA GLN A 162 14.11 -18.82 8.93
C GLN A 162 14.14 -20.23 9.55
N ARG A 163 12.99 -20.91 9.61
CA ARG A 163 12.93 -22.28 10.14
C ARG A 163 13.56 -23.30 9.20
N ILE A 164 13.33 -23.18 7.90
CA ILE A 164 13.99 -24.02 6.90
C ILE A 164 15.50 -23.80 6.96
N GLU A 165 15.95 -22.55 7.11
CA GLU A 165 17.37 -22.25 7.27
C GLU A 165 17.95 -22.89 8.55
N GLN A 166 17.25 -22.80 9.68
CA GLN A 166 17.69 -23.42 10.93
C GLN A 166 17.85 -24.93 10.83
N SER A 167 17.01 -25.63 10.04
CA SER A 167 17.11 -27.08 9.88
C SER A 167 18.28 -27.53 9.00
N ILE A 168 18.82 -26.65 8.15
CA ILE A 168 19.94 -26.96 7.23
C ILE A 168 21.30 -26.43 7.71
N LEU A 169 21.32 -25.53 8.70
CA LEU A 169 22.52 -24.92 9.28
C LEU A 169 23.22 -25.77 10.35
N ASP A 170 22.86 -27.05 10.50
CA ASP A 170 23.63 -27.96 11.35
C ASP A 170 25.08 -28.08 10.83
N ILE A 171 26.06 -27.99 11.75
CA ILE A 171 27.48 -27.72 11.47
C ILE A 171 28.10 -28.75 10.52
N ASP A 172 27.58 -29.97 10.53
CA ASP A 172 28.06 -31.08 9.69
C ASP A 172 27.55 -31.02 8.23
N ASN A 173 26.53 -30.21 7.94
CA ASN A 173 25.83 -30.19 6.64
C ASN A 173 25.91 -28.85 5.87
N PHE A 174 26.57 -27.83 6.41
CA PHE A 174 26.61 -26.49 5.81
C PHE A 174 27.08 -26.47 4.35
N GLY A 175 28.20 -27.16 4.05
CA GLY A 175 28.76 -27.20 2.70
C GLY A 175 27.85 -27.90 1.67
N ALA A 176 27.09 -28.91 2.12
CA ALA A 176 26.15 -29.63 1.27
C ALA A 176 24.89 -28.79 0.93
N ASN A 177 24.55 -27.84 1.80
CA ASN A 177 23.34 -27.02 1.69
C ASN A 177 23.58 -25.62 1.11
N ILE A 178 24.77 -25.33 0.55
CA ILE A 178 25.11 -23.99 0.05
C ILE A 178 24.13 -23.46 -1.01
N HIS A 179 23.64 -24.34 -1.90
CA HIS A 179 22.65 -23.96 -2.91
C HIS A 179 21.29 -23.61 -2.29
N THR A 180 20.87 -24.33 -1.25
CA THR A 180 19.65 -24.05 -0.50
C THR A 180 19.75 -22.71 0.23
N ILE A 181 20.91 -22.40 0.81
CA ILE A 181 21.16 -21.11 1.46
C ILE A 181 21.07 -19.96 0.44
N GLN A 182 21.69 -20.12 -0.74
CA GLN A 182 21.58 -19.15 -1.83
C GLN A 182 20.12 -18.94 -2.28
N HIS A 183 19.32 -20.00 -2.31
CA HIS A 183 17.89 -19.92 -2.63
C HIS A 183 17.11 -19.15 -1.56
N ILE A 184 17.38 -19.41 -0.28
CA ILE A 184 16.80 -18.63 0.84
C ILE A 184 17.15 -17.15 0.70
N ASP A 185 18.39 -16.81 0.36
CA ASP A 185 18.81 -15.41 0.17
C ASP A 185 18.10 -14.75 -1.03
N LYS A 186 17.86 -15.49 -2.10
CA LYS A 186 17.03 -15.03 -3.23
C LYS A 186 15.61 -14.70 -2.77
N ILE A 187 14.99 -15.58 -1.97
CA ILE A 187 13.65 -15.36 -1.43
C ILE A 187 13.64 -14.13 -0.51
N ARG A 188 14.65 -13.94 0.36
CA ARG A 188 14.78 -12.75 1.22
C ARG A 188 14.81 -11.46 0.40
N ASN A 189 15.62 -11.44 -0.66
CA ASN A 189 15.70 -10.28 -1.56
C ASN A 189 14.35 -9.99 -2.22
N LEU A 190 13.67 -11.03 -2.71
CA LEU A 190 12.34 -10.89 -3.29
C LEU A 190 11.31 -10.41 -2.25
N THR A 191 11.34 -10.91 -1.02
CA THR A 191 10.49 -10.40 0.08
C THR A 191 10.75 -8.92 0.36
N ASN A 192 12.00 -8.47 0.27
CA ASN A 192 12.35 -7.05 0.44
C ASN A 192 11.86 -6.19 -0.73
N GLU A 193 11.95 -6.67 -1.97
CA GLU A 193 11.36 -6.01 -3.15
C GLU A 193 9.84 -5.89 -3.02
N VAL A 194 9.17 -6.99 -2.65
CA VAL A 194 7.73 -7.00 -2.36
C VAL A 194 7.38 -6.00 -1.26
N THR A 195 8.18 -5.93 -0.19
CA THR A 195 7.99 -4.96 0.89
C THR A 195 7.97 -3.53 0.33
N LYS A 196 8.94 -3.18 -0.52
CA LYS A 196 9.00 -1.85 -1.13
C LYS A 196 7.78 -1.57 -2.01
N ILE A 197 7.41 -2.50 -2.89
CA ILE A 197 6.28 -2.31 -3.81
C ILE A 197 4.95 -2.16 -3.04
N LEU A 198 4.75 -2.91 -1.96
CA LEU A 198 3.56 -2.76 -1.13
C LEU A 198 3.53 -1.43 -0.36
N GLN A 199 4.69 -0.89 0.03
CA GLN A 199 4.80 0.46 0.59
C GLN A 199 4.49 1.52 -0.48
N GLU A 200 5.03 1.36 -1.69
CA GLU A 200 4.77 2.26 -2.83
C GLU A 200 3.27 2.39 -3.15
N VAL A 201 2.50 1.31 -3.01
CA VAL A 201 1.02 1.37 -3.15
C VAL A 201 0.42 2.37 -2.16
N TYR A 202 0.81 2.29 -0.88
CA TYR A 202 0.29 3.19 0.16
C TYR A 202 0.77 4.62 -0.03
N ASP A 203 2.04 4.80 -0.36
CA ASP A 203 2.65 6.11 -0.55
C ASP A 203 2.04 6.84 -1.75
N TYR A 204 1.81 6.12 -2.85
CA TYR A 204 1.12 6.64 -4.03
C TYR A 204 -0.29 7.14 -3.69
N TYR A 205 -1.10 6.35 -2.98
CA TYR A 205 -2.47 6.77 -2.65
C TYR A 205 -2.52 7.86 -1.59
N ASN A 206 -1.54 7.93 -0.70
CA ASN A 206 -1.42 9.05 0.22
C ASN A 206 -1.12 10.38 -0.52
N GLN A 207 -0.27 10.34 -1.54
CA GLN A 207 -0.06 11.48 -2.43
C GLN A 207 -1.34 11.81 -3.21
N MET A 208 -2.03 10.80 -3.74
CA MET A 208 -3.30 10.96 -4.47
C MET A 208 -4.39 11.62 -3.61
N ASP A 209 -4.48 11.30 -2.32
CA ASP A 209 -5.52 11.86 -1.44
C ASP A 209 -5.42 13.39 -1.31
N ALA A 210 -4.20 13.93 -1.23
CA ALA A 210 -3.99 15.38 -1.24
C ALA A 210 -4.47 16.00 -2.56
N GLU A 211 -4.15 15.38 -3.68
CA GLU A 211 -4.50 15.87 -5.03
C GLU A 211 -5.99 15.77 -5.33
N LEU A 212 -6.64 14.69 -4.89
CA LEU A 212 -8.07 14.52 -5.02
C LEU A 212 -8.82 15.54 -4.16
N SER A 213 -8.32 15.86 -2.97
CA SER A 213 -8.90 16.90 -2.12
C SER A 213 -8.86 18.28 -2.79
N GLU A 214 -7.71 18.68 -3.35
CA GLU A 214 -7.58 19.94 -4.09
C GLU A 214 -8.49 19.99 -5.33
N SER A 215 -8.50 18.88 -6.08
CA SER A 215 -9.35 18.75 -7.27
C SER A 215 -10.82 18.81 -6.91
N HIS A 216 -11.24 18.17 -5.81
CA HIS A 216 -12.61 18.22 -5.31
C HIS A 216 -13.03 19.65 -4.97
N ASN A 217 -12.20 20.40 -4.25
CA ASN A 217 -12.46 21.81 -3.92
C ASN A 217 -12.63 22.66 -5.20
N THR A 218 -11.80 22.40 -6.21
CA THR A 218 -11.90 23.08 -7.51
C THR A 218 -13.22 22.77 -8.21
N LEU A 219 -13.59 21.49 -8.30
CA LEU A 219 -14.83 21.06 -8.96
C LEU A 219 -16.07 21.59 -8.23
N THR A 220 -16.09 21.58 -6.90
CA THR A 220 -17.16 22.15 -6.07
C THR A 220 -17.29 23.66 -6.29
N SER A 221 -16.17 24.40 -6.35
CA SER A 221 -16.21 25.84 -6.66
C SER A 221 -16.76 26.12 -8.06
N ILE A 222 -16.47 25.26 -9.05
CA ILE A 222 -17.02 25.39 -10.40
C ILE A 222 -18.54 25.12 -10.38
N GLU A 223 -18.98 24.07 -9.67
CA GLU A 223 -20.39 23.73 -9.50
C GLU A 223 -21.19 24.90 -8.92
N GLU A 224 -20.70 25.49 -7.83
CA GLU A 224 -21.34 26.67 -7.20
C GLU A 224 -21.48 27.83 -8.20
N LYS A 225 -20.44 28.10 -8.99
CA LYS A 225 -20.46 29.16 -10.02
C LYS A 225 -21.43 28.85 -11.16
N LEU A 226 -21.51 27.60 -11.59
CA LEU A 226 -22.46 27.16 -12.61
C LEU A 226 -23.90 27.29 -12.11
N ASN A 227 -24.17 26.86 -10.88
CA ASN A 227 -25.49 26.98 -10.25
C ASN A 227 -25.90 28.44 -10.08
N ALA A 228 -24.99 29.31 -9.63
CA ALA A 228 -25.25 30.74 -9.52
C ALA A 228 -25.55 31.41 -10.88
N LYS A 229 -24.89 30.98 -11.96
CA LYS A 229 -25.19 31.46 -13.33
C LYS A 229 -26.60 31.03 -13.75
N ARG A 230 -26.96 29.76 -13.52
CA ARG A 230 -28.30 29.22 -13.81
C ARG A 230 -29.40 29.98 -13.06
N GLU A 231 -29.20 30.30 -11.79
CA GLU A 231 -30.17 31.09 -11.02
C GLU A 231 -30.35 32.51 -11.55
N LYS A 232 -29.25 33.17 -11.96
CA LYS A 232 -29.30 34.50 -12.57
C LYS A 232 -30.04 34.44 -13.92
N ASP A 233 -29.71 33.50 -14.79
CA ASP A 233 -30.34 33.34 -16.10
C ASP A 233 -31.81 32.93 -15.99
N GLY A 234 -32.15 32.10 -15.01
CA GLY A 234 -33.52 31.71 -14.67
C GLY A 234 -34.36 32.88 -14.13
N LYS A 235 -33.76 33.81 -13.38
CA LYS A 235 -34.41 35.06 -12.94
C LYS A 235 -34.67 36.02 -14.12
N PHE A 236 -33.77 36.10 -15.11
CA PHE A 236 -33.97 36.93 -16.31
C PHE A 236 -35.01 36.37 -17.28
N ARG A 237 -35.23 35.05 -17.34
CA ARG A 237 -36.26 34.43 -18.19
C ARG A 237 -37.70 34.55 -17.64
N ARG A 238 -37.89 34.81 -16.34
CA ARG A 238 -39.24 34.87 -15.71
C ARG A 238 -39.95 36.22 -15.81
N SER A 239 -39.38 37.23 -16.48
CA SER A 239 -39.92 38.60 -16.50
C SER A 239 -40.31 39.15 -17.88
N LYS A 240 -40.71 38.29 -18.83
CA LYS A 240 -41.38 38.74 -20.07
C LYS A 240 -42.80 38.18 -20.21
N CYS A 241 -43.67 38.55 -19.27
CA CYS A 241 -45.06 38.82 -19.66
C CYS A 241 -45.05 40.13 -20.45
N PHE A 242 -45.04 40.02 -21.78
CA PHE A 242 -45.34 41.14 -22.66
C PHE A 242 -46.80 41.54 -22.45
N TRP A 243 -47.01 42.73 -21.91
CA TRP A 243 -48.31 43.29 -21.55
C TRP A 243 -49.24 43.66 -22.73
N ILE A 244 -49.11 43.01 -23.91
CA ILE A 244 -49.82 43.44 -25.13
C ILE A 244 -50.63 42.34 -25.86
N PHE A 245 -50.53 41.05 -25.49
CA PHE A 245 -51.38 40.02 -26.14
C PHE A 245 -52.03 39.06 -25.15
N CYS A 246 -52.89 39.62 -24.29
CA CYS A 246 -54.02 38.88 -23.75
C CYS A 246 -55.30 39.53 -24.28
N TYR A 247 -55.84 38.96 -25.35
CA TYR A 247 -57.24 39.11 -25.77
C TYR A 247 -57.75 37.74 -26.19
#